data_AF-A0A7K2HVZ5-F1
#
_entry.id   AF-A0A7K2HVZ5-F1
#
_cell.length_a   1.000
_cell.length_b   1.000
_cell.length_c   1.000
_cell.angle_alpha   90.00
_cell.angle_beta   90.00
_cell.angle_gamma   90.00
#
_symmetry.space_group_name_H-M   'P 1'
#
loop_
_entity.id
_entity.type
_entity.pdbx_description
1 polymer ?
#
loop_
_entity_poly.entity_id
_entity_poly.type
_entity_poly.pdbx_seq_one_letter_code
_entity_poly.pdbx_strand_id
1 'polypeptide(L)'
;MTDVMARSLTPQERHIAELAAQGMSNKKIGERLAISHRTVGNHLHRVYAKLGVASRGGLRDALRVPSPGQRDDAVGSERIS
;
A
#
# COMPACT_ATOMS: atom_id res chain seq x y z
N MET A 1 -0.36 -6.40 15.42
CA MET A 1 0.49 -5.22 15.70
C MET A 1 0.79 -4.39 14.43
N THR A 2 -0.10 -4.38 13.42
CA THR A 2 0.03 -3.59 12.18
C THR A 2 -0.84 -2.33 12.17
N ASP A 3 -1.81 -2.24 13.08
CA ASP A 3 -2.70 -1.08 13.24
C ASP A 3 -1.94 0.21 13.63
N VAL A 4 -0.77 0.09 14.27
CA VAL A 4 0.06 1.24 14.70
C VAL A 4 0.73 1.99 13.54
N MET A 5 1.14 1.29 12.47
CA MET A 5 1.82 1.91 11.32
C MET A 5 0.82 2.67 10.43
N ALA A 6 -0.35 2.07 10.17
CA ALA A 6 -1.44 2.73 9.44
C ALA A 6 -2.02 3.93 10.22
N ARG A 7 -2.07 3.87 11.56
CA ARG A 7 -2.46 4.99 12.44
C ARG A 7 -1.51 6.20 12.40
N SER A 8 -0.28 6.02 11.93
CA SER A 8 0.71 7.10 11.85
C SER A 8 0.54 8.00 10.62
N LEU A 9 -0.35 7.60 9.70
CA LEU A 9 -0.71 8.40 8.53
C LEU A 9 -1.81 9.40 8.88
N THR A 10 -1.73 10.60 8.30
CA THR A 10 -2.88 11.50 8.31
C THR A 10 -4.05 10.90 7.52
N PRO A 11 -5.30 11.32 7.74
CA PRO A 11 -6.44 10.82 6.98
C PRO A 11 -6.27 10.95 5.46
N GLN A 12 -5.66 12.05 5.02
CA GLN A 12 -5.40 12.30 3.60
C GLN A 12 -4.29 11.39 3.05
N GLU A 13 -3.22 11.17 3.80
CA GLU A 13 -2.14 10.25 3.44
C GLU A 13 -2.66 8.81 3.32
N ARG A 14 -3.48 8.38 4.28
CA ARG A 14 -4.12 7.07 4.26
C ARG A 14 -5.01 6.90 3.03
N HIS A 15 -5.88 7.87 2.75
CA HIS A 15 -6.78 7.80 1.59
C HIS A 15 -5.98 7.72 0.27
N ILE A 16 -4.91 8.50 0.13
CA ILE A 16 -4.03 8.43 -1.05
C ILE A 16 -3.33 7.06 -1.15
N ALA A 17 -2.84 6.53 -0.02
CA ALA A 17 -2.17 5.23 0.05
C ALA A 17 -3.12 4.08 -0.36
N GLU A 18 -4.36 4.11 0.10
CA GLU A 18 -5.38 3.10 -0.24
C GLU A 18 -5.73 3.10 -1.73
N LEU A 19 -5.92 4.28 -2.34
CA LEU A 19 -6.18 4.40 -3.77
C LEU A 19 -4.96 3.94 -4.60
N ALA A 20 -3.75 4.26 -4.16
CA ALA A 20 -2.53 3.83 -4.82
C ALA A 20 -2.31 2.31 -4.70
N ALA A 21 -2.63 1.71 -3.55
CA ALA A 21 -2.54 0.27 -3.33
C ALA A 21 -3.54 -0.52 -4.19
N GLN A 22 -4.70 0.08 -4.51
CA GLN A 22 -5.66 -0.44 -5.48
C GLN A 22 -5.17 -0.37 -6.94
N GLY A 23 -4.04 0.29 -7.20
CA GLY A 23 -3.44 0.41 -8.53
C GLY A 23 -3.83 1.69 -9.28
N MET A 24 -4.47 2.66 -8.63
CA MET A 24 -4.72 3.96 -9.28
C MET A 24 -3.42 4.72 -9.52
N SER A 25 -3.31 5.36 -10.69
CA SER A 25 -2.19 6.24 -11.01
C SER A 25 -2.33 7.59 -10.29
N ASN A 26 -1.21 8.29 -10.08
CA ASN A 26 -1.23 9.60 -9.41
C ASN A 26 -2.13 10.62 -10.13
N LYS A 27 -2.27 10.50 -11.46
CA LYS A 27 -3.18 11.33 -12.26
C LYS A 27 -4.64 11.07 -11.88
N LYS A 28 -5.08 9.81 -11.87
CA LYS A 28 -6.46 9.43 -11.49
C LYS A 28 -6.78 9.77 -10.04
N ILE A 29 -5.82 9.59 -9.14
CA ILE A 29 -5.96 9.97 -7.73
C ILE A 29 -6.11 11.49 -7.61
N GLY A 30 -5.29 12.25 -8.33
CA GLY A 30 -5.35 13.71 -8.33
C GLY A 30 -6.69 14.23 -8.84
N GLU A 31 -7.20 13.67 -9.94
CA GLU A 31 -8.52 13.97 -10.48
C GLU A 31 -9.63 13.69 -9.45
N ARG A 32 -9.59 12.54 -8.78
CA ARG A 32 -10.60 12.14 -7.78
C ARG A 32 -10.60 13.03 -6.53
N LEU A 33 -9.42 13.49 -6.12
CA LEU A 33 -9.22 14.30 -4.90
C LEU A 33 -9.13 15.80 -5.19
N ALA A 34 -9.33 16.23 -6.44
CA ALA A 34 -9.18 17.61 -6.89
C ALA A 34 -7.82 18.24 -6.52
N ILE A 35 -6.73 17.46 -6.62
CA ILE A 35 -5.35 17.91 -6.39
C ILE A 35 -4.43 17.51 -7.54
N SER A 36 -3.29 18.19 -7.66
CA SER A 36 -2.30 17.85 -8.70
C SER A 36 -1.70 16.45 -8.48
N HIS A 37 -1.40 15.75 -9.59
CA HIS A 37 -0.64 14.49 -9.54
C HIS A 37 0.72 14.64 -8.86
N ARG A 38 1.31 15.86 -8.88
CA ARG A 38 2.57 16.17 -8.18
C ARG A 38 2.35 16.15 -6.67
N THR A 39 1.26 16.76 -6.20
CA THR A 39 0.84 16.74 -4.80
C THR A 39 0.60 15.31 -4.32
N VAL A 40 -0.07 14.48 -5.13
CA VAL A 40 -0.23 13.04 -4.85
C VAL A 40 1.14 12.35 -4.70
N GLY A 41 2.08 12.61 -5.62
CA GLY A 41 3.44 12.08 -5.53
C GLY A 41 4.16 12.47 -4.25
N ASN A 42 4.04 13.73 -3.81
CA ASN A 42 4.63 14.21 -2.56
C ASN A 42 4.01 13.54 -1.33
N HIS A 43 2.68 13.36 -1.31
CA HIS A 43 2.03 12.59 -0.25
C HIS A 43 2.52 11.13 -0.23
N LEU A 44 2.60 10.47 -1.39
CA LEU A 44 3.10 9.10 -1.48
C LEU A 44 4.55 8.98 -1.01
N HIS A 45 5.42 9.92 -1.33
CA HIS A 45 6.80 9.92 -0.84
C HIS A 45 6.87 9.96 0.70
N ARG A 46 6.03 10.78 1.33
CA ARG A 46 5.94 10.83 2.80
C ARG A 46 5.35 9.55 3.38
N VAL A 47 4.32 8.98 2.75
CA VAL A 47 3.72 7.70 3.14
C VAL A 47 4.76 6.58 3.07
N TYR A 48 5.52 6.51 1.97
CA TYR A 48 6.61 5.53 1.79
C TYR A 48 7.64 5.61 2.91
N ALA A 49 8.09 6.82 3.25
CA ALA A 49 9.03 7.03 4.34
C ALA A 49 8.43 6.63 5.71
N LYS A 50 7.17 6.99 5.97
CA LYS A 50 6.47 6.65 7.24
C LYS A 50 6.22 5.16 7.41
N LEU A 51 5.91 4.45 6.32
CA LEU A 51 5.62 3.02 6.33
C LEU A 51 6.86 2.14 6.07
N GLY A 52 8.00 2.74 5.71
CA GLY A 52 9.22 2.00 5.37
C GLY A 52 9.11 1.18 4.07
N VAL A 53 8.26 1.59 3.13
CA VAL A 53 8.03 0.87 1.86
C VAL A 53 8.57 1.66 0.67
N ALA A 54 9.12 0.97 -0.32
CA ALA A 54 9.72 1.60 -1.51
C ALA A 54 8.80 1.64 -2.74
N SER A 55 7.62 1.00 -2.69
CA SER A 55 6.79 0.81 -3.87
C SER A 55 5.30 0.74 -3.57
N ARG A 56 4.48 0.88 -4.63
CA ARG A 56 3.03 0.64 -4.56
C ARG A 56 2.69 -0.80 -4.17
N GLY A 57 3.51 -1.76 -4.56
CA GLY A 57 3.39 -3.15 -4.10
C GLY A 57 3.59 -3.24 -2.59
N GLY A 58 4.60 -2.54 -2.07
CA GLY A 58 4.84 -2.40 -0.64
C GLY A 58 3.68 -1.72 0.10
N LEU A 59 3.01 -0.72 -0.48
CA LEU A 59 1.78 -0.16 0.11
C LEU A 59 0.68 -1.21 0.22
N ARG A 60 0.48 -2.01 -0.82
CA ARG A 60 -0.55 -3.06 -0.80
C ARG A 60 -0.27 -4.04 0.33
N ASP A 61 0.97 -4.49 0.48
CA ASP A 61 1.36 -5.41 1.55
C ASP A 61 1.19 -4.77 2.94
N ALA A 62 1.72 -3.56 3.13
CA ALA A 62 1.65 -2.81 4.38
C ALA A 62 0.21 -2.47 4.82
N LEU A 63 -0.71 -2.27 3.87
CA LEU A 63 -2.11 -1.99 4.14
C LEU A 63 -2.98 -3.25 4.28
N ARG A 64 -2.56 -4.39 3.72
CA ARG A 64 -3.40 -5.60 3.64
C ARG A 64 -3.44 -6.42 4.93
N VAL A 65 -2.42 -6.34 5.79
CA VAL A 65 -2.14 -7.36 6.83
C VAL A 65 -1.90 -8.74 6.17
N PRO A 66 -0.73 -9.38 6.32
CA PRO A 66 -0.66 -10.82 6.13
C PRO A 66 -1.42 -11.46 7.29
N SER A 67 -2.57 -12.09 7.02
CA SER A 67 -3.20 -13.00 7.97
C SER A 67 -2.13 -13.98 8.48
N PRO A 68 -2.00 -14.25 9.80
CA PRO A 68 -1.07 -15.25 10.33
C PRO A 68 -1.41 -16.71 9.94
N GLY A 69 -2.03 -16.93 8.78
CA GLY A 69 -2.39 -18.23 8.22
C GLY A 69 -2.08 -18.38 6.72
N GLN A 70 -1.37 -17.45 6.07
CA GLN A 70 -0.92 -17.61 4.69
C GLN A 70 0.49 -18.24 4.66
N ARG A 71 0.67 -19.39 5.34
CA ARG A 71 1.89 -20.21 5.27
C ARG A 71 1.68 -21.54 4.52
N ASP A 72 0.47 -21.84 4.02
CA ASP A 72 0.15 -23.23 3.63
C ASP A 72 -0.32 -23.48 2.18
N ASP A 73 -0.38 -22.48 1.28
CA ASP A 73 -0.87 -22.71 -0.10
C ASP A 73 0.23 -22.83 -1.16
N ALA A 74 1.50 -22.92 -0.75
CA ALA A 74 2.62 -23.20 -1.66
C ALA A 74 3.35 -24.50 -1.28
N VAL A 75 2.60 -25.57 -0.96
CA VAL A 75 3.04 -26.92 -1.32
C VAL A 75 2.74 -27.08 -2.81
N GLY A 76 3.64 -26.55 -3.63
CA GLY A 76 3.90 -27.18 -4.92
C GLY A 76 4.35 -28.59 -4.59
N SER A 77 3.46 -29.57 -4.77
CA SER A 77 3.82 -30.98 -4.88
C SER A 77 4.70 -31.13 -6.11
N GLU A 78 5.96 -30.75 -5.96
CA GLU A 78 7.05 -31.17 -6.83
C GLU A 78 7.85 -32.19 -6.03
N ARG A 79 7.20 -33.34 -5.81
CA ARG A 79 7.81 -34.55 -5.32
C ARG A 79 7.12 -35.74 -5.98
N ILE A 80 7.94 -36.50 -6.71
CA ILE A 80 7.80 -37.90 -7.14
C ILE A 80 6.59 -38.17 -8.07
N SER A 81 6.73 -38.64 -9.30
CA SER A 81 7.70 -39.59 -9.85
C SER A 81 7.68 -39.60 -11.38
#